data_AF-A0A9X9QC26-F1
#
_entry.id   AF-A0A9X9QC26-F1
#
_cell.length_a   1.000
_cell.length_b   1.000
_cell.length_c   1.000
_cell.angle_alpha   90.00
_cell.angle_beta   90.00
_cell.angle_gamma   90.00
#
_symmetry.space_group_name_H-M   'P 1'
#
loop_
_entity.id
_entity.type
_entity.pdbx_description
1 polymer ?
#
loop_
_entity_poly.entity_id
_entity_poly.type
_entity_poly.pdbx_seq_one_letter_code
_entity_poly.pdbx_strand_id
1 'polypeptide(L)'
;MATALLFSTIFWLYLRAASATSGLPDIFVPSTSGYLCSMTIFDIKFLKEEAGRAFKKFTHQSFQSDFPALFEDSYLFGKFDEILLAWPLSFPGVPYENRVPGNYRIIIDSNGEVIGVVTVIYPEKVLQQKEFRRCTPIHSFKDGKDDKAKLHTKQLERRFRFMGYSCNGEFLEERAFSKNLDLIRISNLNSKTRFTWAKKISRYDGKEFTGNNLLGFPLRKLDSSNKTNGPLDTHRIIFQRGKDNEILVKGVVSKSRNKSSPGKQCPKLWDLSPLLEITPDVSSPISRKIILANNDGTFTCAKQELNISTILLQVPVGMIQAEKTTKPSDEKYPILQNNALWLWPIRLPESYRWSLEKLFAIGYSLEFQVVGLFFTDNTDEKNPRFYECGKNELSLLAF
;
A
#
# COMPACT_ATOMS: atom_id res chain seq x y z
N MET A 1 -26.17 -53.47 3.61
CA MET A 1 -25.42 -52.95 2.44
C MET A 1 -26.17 -51.89 1.62
N ALA A 2 -27.49 -51.72 1.76
CA ALA A 2 -28.24 -50.69 1.02
C ALA A 2 -28.10 -49.26 1.60
N THR A 3 -27.76 -49.12 2.88
CA THR A 3 -27.65 -47.81 3.55
C THR A 3 -26.34 -47.06 3.24
N ALA A 4 -25.24 -47.77 2.94
CA ALA A 4 -23.96 -47.15 2.61
C ALA A 4 -23.96 -46.50 1.20
N LEU A 5 -24.79 -46.99 0.28
CA LEU A 5 -24.89 -46.45 -1.08
C LEU A 5 -25.73 -45.15 -1.13
N LEU A 6 -26.68 -44.97 -0.20
CA LEU A 6 -27.50 -43.76 -0.09
C LEU A 6 -26.72 -42.55 0.45
N PHE A 7 -25.77 -42.75 1.36
CA PHE A 7 -24.91 -41.65 1.84
C PHE A 7 -23.91 -41.18 0.78
N SER A 8 -23.40 -42.09 -0.06
CA SER A 8 -22.46 -41.76 -1.14
C SER A 8 -23.10 -40.88 -2.22
N THR A 9 -24.36 -41.16 -2.60
CA THR A 9 -25.07 -40.39 -3.63
C THR A 9 -25.51 -39.02 -3.12
N ILE A 10 -25.92 -38.91 -1.85
CA ILE A 10 -26.28 -37.63 -1.22
C ILE A 10 -25.03 -36.75 -1.04
N PHE A 11 -23.90 -37.33 -0.64
CA PHE A 11 -22.63 -36.59 -0.51
C PHE A 11 -22.09 -36.11 -1.87
N TRP A 12 -22.24 -36.92 -2.93
CA TRP A 12 -21.91 -36.51 -4.30
C TRP A 12 -22.85 -35.43 -4.86
N LEU A 13 -24.14 -35.46 -4.52
CA LEU A 13 -25.09 -34.41 -4.87
C LEU A 13 -24.80 -33.10 -4.10
N TYR A 14 -24.39 -33.18 -2.84
CA TYR A 14 -23.94 -32.02 -2.06
C TYR A 14 -22.65 -31.41 -2.63
N LEU A 15 -21.67 -32.22 -3.03
CA LEU A 15 -20.44 -31.76 -3.70
C LEU A 15 -20.72 -31.11 -5.06
N ARG A 16 -21.66 -31.64 -5.84
CA ARG A 16 -22.08 -31.02 -7.10
C ARG A 16 -22.91 -29.75 -6.91
N ALA A 17 -23.73 -29.67 -5.86
CA ALA A 17 -24.46 -28.45 -5.50
C ALA A 17 -23.52 -27.35 -4.95
N ALA A 18 -22.48 -27.73 -4.20
CA ALA A 18 -21.44 -26.80 -3.74
C ALA A 18 -20.52 -26.30 -4.86
N SER A 19 -20.37 -27.06 -5.96
CA SER A 19 -19.69 -26.62 -7.19
C SER A 19 -20.59 -25.82 -8.14
N ALA A 20 -21.90 -25.73 -7.85
CA ALA A 20 -22.84 -24.87 -8.53
C ALA A 20 -23.05 -23.57 -7.73
N THR A 21 -21.98 -22.97 -7.21
CA THR A 21 -22.01 -21.52 -6.98
C THR A 21 -22.19 -20.88 -8.34
N SER A 22 -23.41 -20.42 -8.59
CA SER A 22 -23.78 -19.41 -9.58
C SER A 22 -22.56 -18.56 -9.91
N GLY A 23 -22.01 -18.74 -11.12
CA GLY A 23 -20.92 -17.91 -11.59
C GLY A 23 -21.34 -16.47 -11.51
N LEU A 24 -20.89 -15.76 -10.48
CA LEU A 24 -20.82 -14.31 -10.56
C LEU A 24 -20.03 -14.03 -11.84
N PRO A 25 -20.54 -13.16 -12.73
CA PRO A 25 -19.83 -12.84 -13.96
C PRO A 25 -18.42 -12.42 -13.57
N ASP A 26 -17.42 -13.11 -14.12
CA ASP A 26 -15.99 -12.92 -13.83
C ASP A 26 -15.71 -11.43 -13.65
N ILE A 27 -15.61 -11.00 -12.38
CA ILE A 27 -15.64 -9.59 -12.06
C ILE A 27 -14.26 -9.07 -12.44
N PHE A 28 -14.20 -8.40 -13.58
CA PHE A 28 -12.99 -7.71 -13.99
C PHE A 28 -12.63 -6.64 -12.95
N VAL A 29 -11.70 -6.96 -12.06
CA VAL A 29 -11.03 -6.05 -11.14
C VAL A 29 -9.61 -5.87 -11.68
N PRO A 30 -9.25 -4.68 -12.18
CA PRO A 30 -7.91 -4.44 -12.68
C PRO A 30 -6.90 -4.50 -11.53
N SER A 31 -5.67 -4.94 -11.82
CA SER A 31 -4.59 -4.90 -10.83
C SER A 31 -4.25 -3.45 -10.45
N THR A 32 -3.84 -3.25 -9.20
CA THR A 32 -3.36 -1.95 -8.74
C THR A 32 -2.11 -1.53 -9.49
N SER A 33 -2.09 -0.27 -9.91
CA SER A 33 -0.92 0.39 -10.50
C SER A 33 -0.08 1.13 -9.47
N GLY A 34 -0.57 1.25 -8.24
CA GLY A 34 0.08 2.01 -7.17
C GLY A 34 -0.92 2.45 -6.09
N TYR A 35 -0.47 3.33 -5.21
CA TYR A 35 -1.29 3.90 -4.15
C TYR A 35 -1.18 5.42 -4.12
N LEU A 36 -2.30 6.09 -3.86
CA LEU A 36 -2.38 7.54 -3.66
C LEU A 36 -2.47 7.85 -2.16
N CYS A 37 -1.43 8.48 -1.63
CA CYS A 37 -1.39 8.99 -0.25
C CYS A 37 -1.48 10.52 -0.28
N SER A 38 -2.64 11.07 0.09
CA SER A 38 -2.94 12.50 -0.07
C SER A 38 -2.74 12.98 -1.51
N MET A 39 -1.61 13.62 -1.83
CA MET A 39 -1.24 14.10 -3.17
C MET A 39 -0.08 13.32 -3.81
N THR A 40 0.45 12.33 -3.10
CA THR A 40 1.65 11.57 -3.52
C THR A 40 1.23 10.24 -4.11
N ILE A 41 1.69 9.95 -5.32
CA ILE A 41 1.48 8.65 -5.97
C ILE A 41 2.74 7.80 -5.76
N PHE A 42 2.56 6.61 -5.22
CA PHE A 42 3.58 5.57 -5.17
C PHE A 42 3.25 4.51 -6.21
N ASP A 43 4.08 4.41 -7.26
CA ASP A 43 3.85 3.41 -8.31
C ASP A 43 4.17 1.99 -7.84
N ILE A 44 3.46 1.00 -8.39
CA ILE A 44 3.59 -0.39 -7.95
C ILE A 44 4.99 -0.97 -8.21
N LYS A 45 5.72 -0.48 -9.21
CA LYS A 45 7.07 -0.96 -9.49
C LYS A 45 8.03 -0.51 -8.38
N PHE A 46 8.01 0.77 -8.03
CA PHE A 46 8.75 1.32 -6.90
C PHE A 46 8.40 0.57 -5.60
N LEU A 47 7.11 0.33 -5.34
CA LEU A 47 6.67 -0.39 -4.14
C LEU A 47 7.17 -1.82 -4.09
N LYS A 48 7.18 -2.55 -5.20
CA LYS A 48 7.75 -3.90 -5.27
C LYS A 48 9.26 -3.91 -5.01
N GLU A 49 9.98 -2.89 -5.49
CA GLU A 49 11.42 -2.74 -5.21
C GLU A 49 11.68 -2.45 -3.72
N GLU A 50 10.86 -1.60 -3.08
CA GLU A 50 10.93 -1.35 -1.63
C GLU A 50 10.54 -2.58 -0.82
N ALA A 51 9.51 -3.32 -1.23
CA ALA A 51 9.12 -4.57 -0.60
C ALA A 51 10.26 -5.61 -0.65
N GLY A 52 10.94 -5.72 -1.80
CA GLY A 52 12.13 -6.58 -1.92
C GLY A 52 13.27 -6.17 -0.98
N ARG A 53 13.51 -4.87 -0.79
CA ARG A 53 14.48 -4.36 0.19
C ARG A 53 14.08 -4.71 1.62
N ALA A 54 12.83 -4.44 1.97
CA ALA A 54 12.26 -4.73 3.28
C ALA A 54 12.33 -6.23 3.60
N PHE A 55 11.91 -7.08 2.66
CA PHE A 55 11.92 -8.53 2.82
C PHE A 55 13.33 -9.12 2.91
N LYS A 56 14.28 -8.60 2.10
CA LYS A 56 15.69 -8.94 2.26
C LYS A 56 16.19 -8.61 3.65
N LYS A 57 15.79 -7.46 4.20
CA LYS A 57 16.19 -7.04 5.55
C LYS A 57 15.51 -7.86 6.66
N PHE A 58 14.26 -8.25 6.46
CA PHE A 58 13.51 -9.11 7.37
C PHE A 58 14.19 -10.47 7.56
N THR A 59 14.67 -11.05 6.46
CA THR A 59 15.21 -12.42 6.39
C THR A 59 16.71 -12.53 6.63
N HIS A 60 17.45 -11.41 6.71
CA HIS A 60 18.91 -11.41 6.77
C HIS A 60 19.41 -11.01 8.17
N GLN A 61 20.36 -11.78 8.71
CA GLN A 61 20.75 -11.76 10.12
C GLN A 61 21.55 -10.52 10.54
N SER A 62 22.38 -9.98 9.63
CA SER A 62 23.19 -8.78 9.88
C SER A 62 22.41 -7.47 9.82
N PHE A 63 21.09 -7.49 9.58
CA PHE A 63 20.30 -6.27 9.52
C PHE A 63 19.43 -6.12 10.76
N GLN A 64 20.06 -5.64 11.82
CA GLN A 64 19.51 -5.51 13.15
C GLN A 64 19.01 -4.07 13.34
N SER A 65 17.86 -3.75 12.73
CA SER A 65 17.25 -2.43 12.88
C SER A 65 15.76 -2.51 13.15
N ASP A 66 15.20 -1.38 13.58
CA ASP A 66 13.78 -1.17 13.85
C ASP A 66 12.87 -1.54 12.67
N PHE A 67 13.40 -1.50 11.44
CA PHE A 67 12.66 -1.87 10.24
C PHE A 67 13.21 -3.11 9.52
N PRO A 68 12.33 -3.92 8.88
CA PRO A 68 10.88 -3.77 8.90
C PRO A 68 10.30 -4.08 10.29
N ALA A 69 9.34 -3.25 10.70
CA ALA A 69 8.67 -3.33 12.00
C ALA A 69 7.39 -4.15 11.89
N LEU A 70 6.89 -4.71 12.98
CA LEU A 70 5.55 -5.30 13.00
C LEU A 70 4.52 -4.19 12.77
N PHE A 71 3.58 -4.43 11.86
CA PHE A 71 2.44 -3.56 11.64
C PHE A 71 1.28 -3.98 12.54
N GLU A 72 1.01 -3.15 13.55
CA GLU A 72 0.08 -3.47 14.65
C GLU A 72 -1.41 -3.32 14.31
N ASP A 73 -1.76 -2.61 13.23
CA ASP A 73 -3.16 -2.32 12.85
C ASP A 73 -3.60 -3.20 11.65
N SER A 74 -3.42 -4.52 11.78
CA SER A 74 -3.74 -5.49 10.71
C SER A 74 -5.21 -5.49 10.28
N TYR A 75 -6.09 -4.99 11.16
CA TYR A 75 -7.50 -4.71 10.89
C TYR A 75 -7.71 -3.83 9.66
N LEU A 76 -6.80 -2.89 9.40
CA LEU A 76 -6.88 -2.02 8.21
C LEU A 76 -6.88 -2.80 6.91
N PHE A 77 -6.30 -4.01 6.87
CA PHE A 77 -6.23 -4.84 5.66
C PHE A 77 -7.06 -6.13 5.76
N GLY A 78 -7.81 -6.33 6.85
CA GLY A 78 -8.58 -7.56 7.06
C GLY A 78 -7.71 -8.81 7.20
N LYS A 79 -6.48 -8.66 7.72
CA LYS A 79 -5.47 -9.74 7.84
C LYS A 79 -5.15 -10.03 9.32
N PHE A 80 -6.13 -10.51 10.08
CA PHE A 80 -6.06 -10.58 11.54
C PHE A 80 -5.00 -11.55 12.08
N ASP A 81 -4.79 -12.67 11.40
CA ASP A 81 -3.90 -13.77 11.84
C ASP A 81 -2.58 -13.83 11.04
N GLU A 82 -2.26 -12.78 10.30
CA GLU A 82 -1.04 -12.71 9.48
C GLU A 82 -0.08 -11.65 10.03
N ILE A 83 1.22 -11.97 10.02
CA ILE A 83 2.24 -10.96 10.28
C ILE A 83 2.27 -9.99 9.09
N LEU A 84 1.97 -8.74 9.37
CA LEU A 84 2.22 -7.64 8.45
C LEU A 84 3.44 -6.85 8.90
N LEU A 85 4.27 -6.46 7.95
CA LEU A 85 5.52 -5.76 8.18
C LEU A 85 5.44 -4.35 7.58
N ALA A 86 5.74 -3.35 8.39
CA ALA A 86 5.81 -1.96 7.98
C ALA A 86 7.25 -1.58 7.60
N TRP A 87 7.40 -0.91 6.46
CA TRP A 87 8.70 -0.41 5.97
C TRP A 87 8.60 1.07 5.55
N PRO A 88 9.53 1.93 5.97
CA PRO A 88 9.48 3.35 5.66
C PRO A 88 9.60 3.60 4.15
N LEU A 89 8.67 4.39 3.63
CA LEU A 89 8.77 4.93 2.28
C LEU A 89 9.30 6.35 2.34
N SER A 90 10.22 6.62 1.42
CA SER A 90 10.68 7.96 1.12
C SER A 90 9.98 8.47 -0.13
N PHE A 91 10.02 9.78 -0.34
CA PHE A 91 9.47 10.36 -1.56
C PHE A 91 10.14 9.73 -2.80
N PRO A 92 9.36 9.35 -3.82
CA PRO A 92 9.90 8.80 -5.06
C PRO A 92 10.93 9.76 -5.68
N GLY A 93 12.07 9.22 -6.14
CA GLY A 93 13.13 10.00 -6.78
C GLY A 93 14.18 10.60 -5.83
N VAL A 94 14.06 10.41 -4.51
CA VAL A 94 15.12 10.77 -3.54
C VAL A 94 16.15 9.61 -3.44
N PRO A 95 17.47 9.88 -3.66
CA PRO A 95 18.53 8.89 -3.49
C PRO A 95 18.51 8.28 -2.08
N TYR A 96 18.85 6.99 -1.98
CA TYR A 96 18.72 6.22 -0.73
C TYR A 96 19.44 6.86 0.46
N GLU A 97 20.63 7.41 0.23
CA GLU A 97 21.50 8.05 1.24
C GLU A 97 20.89 9.31 1.88
N ASN A 98 19.94 9.96 1.20
CA ASN A 98 19.32 11.21 1.65
C ASN A 98 17.88 11.03 2.16
N ARG A 99 17.48 9.79 2.43
CA ARG A 99 16.12 9.44 2.81
C ARG A 99 15.90 9.63 4.30
N VAL A 100 15.17 10.69 4.66
CA VAL A 100 14.50 10.73 5.97
C VAL A 100 13.29 9.80 5.89
N PRO A 101 13.06 8.92 6.89
CA PRO A 101 11.83 8.14 6.98
C PRO A 101 10.63 9.09 6.90
N GLY A 102 9.87 9.03 5.80
CA GLY A 102 8.68 9.85 5.64
C GLY A 102 7.56 9.37 6.57
N ASN A 103 6.40 10.02 6.51
CA ASN A 103 5.20 9.57 7.23
C ASN A 103 4.44 8.47 6.47
N TYR A 104 5.10 7.76 5.55
CA TYR A 104 4.49 6.71 4.75
C TYR A 104 5.15 5.37 5.03
N ARG A 105 4.35 4.31 5.11
CA ARG A 105 4.84 2.93 5.25
C ARG A 105 4.25 2.08 4.14
N ILE A 106 5.09 1.31 3.47
CA ILE A 106 4.61 0.16 2.70
C ILE A 106 4.39 -0.98 3.70
N ILE A 107 3.25 -1.66 3.53
CA ILE A 107 2.87 -2.81 4.32
C ILE A 107 3.03 -4.04 3.44
N ILE A 108 3.85 -4.98 3.90
CA ILE A 108 4.11 -6.25 3.22
C ILE A 108 3.74 -7.42 4.12
N ASP A 109 3.44 -8.57 3.53
CA ASP A 109 3.25 -9.81 4.28
C ASP A 109 4.59 -10.52 4.57
N SER A 110 4.51 -11.68 5.23
CA SER A 110 5.68 -12.54 5.51
C SER A 110 6.30 -13.19 4.26
N ASN A 111 5.72 -13.02 3.07
CA ASN A 111 6.26 -13.48 1.79
C ASN A 111 6.91 -12.33 0.99
N GLY A 112 6.84 -11.09 1.49
CA GLY A 112 7.33 -9.91 0.82
C GLY A 112 6.38 -9.35 -0.24
N GLU A 113 5.11 -9.78 -0.26
CA GLU A 113 4.08 -9.25 -1.15
C GLU A 113 3.54 -7.92 -0.63
N VAL A 114 3.23 -7.00 -1.55
CA VAL A 114 2.70 -5.68 -1.20
C VAL A 114 1.22 -5.80 -0.85
N ILE A 115 0.89 -5.56 0.41
CA ILE A 115 -0.49 -5.53 0.91
C ILE A 115 -1.08 -4.12 0.75
N GLY A 116 -0.30 -3.09 1.04
CA GLY A 116 -0.77 -1.71 0.92
C GLY A 116 0.25 -0.66 1.26
N VAL A 117 -0.23 0.59 1.29
CA VAL A 117 0.52 1.74 1.78
C VAL A 117 -0.33 2.47 2.80
N VAL A 118 0.28 2.90 3.90
CA VAL A 118 -0.38 3.71 4.93
C VAL A 118 0.37 5.01 5.16
N THR A 119 -0.37 6.04 5.55
CA THR A 119 0.17 7.26 6.17
C THR A 119 0.14 7.08 7.68
N VAL A 120 1.28 7.33 8.33
CA VAL A 120 1.42 7.36 9.78
C VAL A 120 1.17 8.79 10.26
N ILE A 121 0.25 8.94 11.20
CA ILE A 121 -0.06 10.22 11.84
C ILE A 121 0.41 10.10 13.28
N TYR A 122 1.51 10.78 13.58
CA TYR A 122 2.03 10.88 14.94
C TYR A 122 1.23 11.94 15.70
N PRO A 123 0.75 11.64 16.90
CA PRO A 123 0.04 12.62 17.71
C PRO A 123 1.00 13.68 18.25
N GLU A 124 0.48 14.88 18.48
CA GLU A 124 1.24 15.99 19.08
C GLU A 124 1.67 15.71 20.53
N LYS A 125 0.96 14.80 21.22
CA LYS A 125 1.28 14.38 22.58
C LYS A 125 1.81 12.94 22.57
N VAL A 126 2.97 12.74 23.21
CA VAL A 126 3.70 11.46 23.30
C VAL A 126 2.85 10.30 23.87
N LEU A 127 1.81 10.61 24.66
CA LEU A 127 0.95 9.61 25.32
C LEU A 127 -0.20 9.09 24.43
N GLN A 128 -0.37 9.60 23.22
CA GLN A 128 -1.41 9.13 22.31
C GLN A 128 -0.86 8.06 21.36
N GLN A 129 -1.70 7.11 20.99
CA GLN A 129 -1.35 6.09 20.00
C GLN A 129 -1.28 6.73 18.60
N LYS A 130 -0.27 6.36 17.82
CA LYS A 130 -0.17 6.75 16.40
C LYS A 130 -1.37 6.20 15.62
N GLU A 131 -1.84 6.98 14.65
CA GLU A 131 -2.94 6.58 13.76
C GLU A 131 -2.37 6.18 12.40
N PHE A 132 -2.89 5.11 11.83
CA PHE A 132 -2.61 4.71 10.46
C PHE A 132 -3.81 5.00 9.56
N ARG A 133 -3.56 5.60 8.39
CA ARG A 133 -4.57 5.80 7.35
C ARG A 133 -4.15 5.10 6.07
N ARG A 134 -5.02 4.23 5.55
CA ARG A 134 -4.79 3.58 4.26
C ARG A 134 -4.71 4.61 3.15
N CYS A 135 -3.74 4.41 2.26
CA CYS A 135 -3.69 5.10 0.98
C CYS A 135 -4.62 4.40 -0.01
N THR A 136 -5.20 5.18 -0.91
CA THR A 136 -6.16 4.68 -1.90
C THR A 136 -5.44 3.83 -2.94
N PRO A 137 -5.80 2.55 -3.17
CA PRO A 137 -5.28 1.78 -4.28
C PRO A 137 -5.80 2.38 -5.59
N ILE A 138 -4.91 2.58 -6.57
CA ILE A 138 -5.27 3.24 -7.83
C ILE A 138 -4.95 2.38 -9.04
N HIS A 139 -5.81 2.47 -10.04
CA HIS A 139 -5.50 1.99 -11.39
C HIS A 139 -5.15 3.16 -12.29
N SER A 140 -4.05 3.04 -13.03
CA SER A 140 -3.62 4.03 -14.01
C SER A 140 -3.72 3.43 -15.40
N PHE A 141 -4.44 4.09 -16.29
CA PHE A 141 -4.61 3.65 -17.67
C PHE A 141 -4.47 4.86 -18.61
N LYS A 142 -3.76 4.64 -19.73
CA LYS A 142 -3.67 5.60 -20.82
C LYS A 142 -4.66 5.16 -21.90
N ASP A 143 -5.60 6.03 -22.23
CA ASP A 143 -6.59 5.75 -23.27
C ASP A 143 -5.89 5.36 -24.57
N GLY A 144 -6.11 4.12 -25.02
CA GLY A 144 -5.64 3.61 -26.31
C GLY A 144 -6.59 4.00 -27.45
N LYS A 145 -6.08 3.92 -28.68
CA LYS A 145 -6.87 4.24 -29.90
C LYS A 145 -7.72 3.05 -30.37
N ASP A 146 -7.37 1.84 -29.98
CA ASP A 146 -8.07 0.61 -30.35
C ASP A 146 -9.38 0.42 -29.56
N ASP A 147 -10.27 -0.42 -30.09
CA ASP A 147 -11.60 -0.62 -29.51
C ASP A 147 -11.57 -1.38 -28.19
N LYS A 148 -10.52 -2.18 -27.94
CA LYS A 148 -10.33 -2.88 -26.67
C LYS A 148 -10.02 -1.90 -25.55
N ALA A 149 -9.16 -0.91 -25.78
CA ALA A 149 -8.83 0.15 -24.85
C ALA A 149 -10.03 1.05 -24.53
N LYS A 150 -10.85 1.36 -25.55
CA LYS A 150 -12.11 2.10 -25.35
C LYS A 150 -13.10 1.30 -24.49
N LEU A 151 -13.26 0.01 -24.77
CA LEU A 151 -14.13 -0.88 -23.99
C LEU A 151 -13.66 -0.96 -22.53
N HIS A 152 -12.36 -1.13 -22.32
CA HIS A 152 -11.76 -1.17 -20.99
C HIS A 152 -11.97 0.13 -20.21
N THR A 153 -11.77 1.29 -20.85
CA THR A 153 -12.04 2.60 -20.25
C THR A 153 -13.51 2.73 -19.82
N LYS A 154 -14.45 2.32 -20.68
CA LYS A 154 -15.89 2.32 -20.34
C LYS A 154 -16.21 1.38 -19.17
N GLN A 155 -15.53 0.24 -19.06
CA GLN A 155 -15.71 -0.67 -17.92
C GLN A 155 -15.22 -0.03 -16.62
N LEU A 156 -14.07 0.65 -16.66
CA LEU A 156 -13.53 1.38 -15.52
C LEU A 156 -14.47 2.51 -15.08
N GLU A 157 -14.92 3.35 -16.01
CA GLU A 157 -15.83 4.48 -15.73
C GLU A 157 -17.18 4.04 -15.13
N ARG A 158 -17.63 2.81 -15.41
CA ARG A 158 -18.88 2.26 -14.83
C ARG A 158 -18.74 1.74 -13.41
N ARG A 159 -17.54 1.31 -13.01
CA ARG A 159 -17.30 0.59 -11.75
C ARG A 159 -16.47 1.35 -10.75
N PHE A 160 -15.57 2.19 -11.21
CA PHE A 160 -14.59 2.84 -10.35
C PHE A 160 -14.72 4.34 -10.46
N ARG A 161 -14.55 5.01 -9.32
CA ARG A 161 -14.59 6.46 -9.27
C ARG A 161 -13.36 7.02 -9.99
N PHE A 162 -13.59 7.89 -10.97
CA PHE A 162 -12.51 8.65 -11.58
C PHE A 162 -11.92 9.63 -10.57
N MET A 163 -10.61 9.59 -10.36
CA MET A 163 -9.91 10.43 -9.36
C MET A 163 -9.23 11.64 -9.98
N GLY A 164 -8.90 11.58 -11.26
CA GLY A 164 -8.12 12.61 -11.95
C GLY A 164 -7.02 12.02 -12.84
N TYR A 165 -5.91 12.74 -12.97
CA TYR A 165 -4.81 12.39 -13.85
C TYR A 165 -3.48 12.29 -13.10
N SER A 166 -2.59 11.41 -13.56
CA SER A 166 -1.18 11.39 -13.16
C SER A 166 -0.33 12.02 -14.25
N CYS A 167 0.42 13.08 -13.95
CA CYS A 167 1.26 13.75 -14.93
C CYS A 167 2.67 13.98 -14.37
N ASN A 168 3.69 13.37 -14.98
CA ASN A 168 5.09 13.51 -14.55
C ASN A 168 5.29 13.20 -13.04
N GLY A 169 4.51 12.28 -12.47
CA GLY A 169 4.53 11.95 -11.04
C GLY A 169 3.61 12.83 -10.17
N GLU A 170 3.01 13.89 -10.72
CA GLU A 170 2.06 14.73 -9.99
C GLU A 170 0.62 14.22 -10.14
N PHE A 171 -0.13 14.20 -9.04
CA PHE A 171 -1.56 13.98 -9.04
C PHE A 171 -2.33 15.27 -9.35
N LEU A 172 -3.22 15.19 -10.35
CA LEU A 172 -4.15 16.26 -10.73
C LEU A 172 -5.57 15.80 -10.44
N GLU A 173 -6.14 16.29 -9.35
CA GLU A 173 -7.46 15.92 -8.87
C GLU A 173 -8.58 16.19 -9.89
N GLU A 174 -9.57 15.30 -9.90
CA GLU A 174 -10.84 15.44 -10.63
C GLU A 174 -11.51 16.80 -10.37
N ARG A 175 -11.53 17.27 -9.12
CA ARG A 175 -12.15 18.57 -8.77
C ARG A 175 -11.46 19.74 -9.47
N ALA A 176 -10.13 19.73 -9.51
CA ALA A 176 -9.36 20.74 -10.22
C ALA A 176 -9.64 20.66 -11.73
N PHE A 177 -9.67 19.45 -12.28
CA PHE A 177 -10.02 19.23 -13.69
C PHE A 177 -11.41 19.77 -14.04
N SER A 178 -12.44 19.38 -13.28
CA SER A 178 -13.83 19.83 -13.49
C SER A 178 -13.97 21.35 -13.39
N LYS A 179 -13.32 21.98 -12.40
CA LYS A 179 -13.34 23.45 -12.27
C LYS A 179 -12.72 24.16 -13.47
N ASN A 180 -11.64 23.62 -14.04
CA ASN A 180 -11.03 24.17 -15.24
C ASN A 180 -11.89 23.92 -16.49
N LEU A 181 -12.60 22.78 -16.59
CA LEU A 181 -13.59 22.56 -17.65
C LEU A 181 -14.71 23.61 -17.63
N ASP A 182 -15.20 23.97 -16.44
CA ASP A 182 -16.23 25.02 -16.31
C ASP A 182 -15.72 26.38 -16.78
N LEU A 183 -14.45 26.71 -16.55
CA LEU A 183 -13.85 27.94 -17.09
C LEU A 183 -13.80 27.93 -18.62
N ILE A 184 -13.54 26.78 -19.24
CA ILE A 184 -13.59 26.63 -20.70
C ILE A 184 -15.03 26.84 -21.19
N ARG A 185 -16.03 26.28 -20.50
CA ARG A 185 -17.47 26.47 -20.84
C ARG A 185 -17.89 27.94 -20.70
N ILE A 186 -17.55 28.60 -19.60
CA ILE A 186 -17.92 30.00 -19.34
C ILE A 186 -17.27 30.95 -20.35
N SER A 187 -16.05 30.64 -20.82
CA SER A 187 -15.39 31.42 -21.88
C SER A 187 -16.22 31.50 -23.18
N ASN A 188 -17.21 30.63 -23.36
CA ASN A 188 -18.12 30.62 -24.50
C ASN A 188 -19.34 31.55 -24.34
N LEU A 189 -19.80 31.81 -23.11
CA LEU A 189 -21.14 32.38 -22.85
C LEU A 189 -21.18 33.91 -22.63
N ASN A 190 -20.14 34.53 -22.07
CA ASN A 190 -20.20 35.93 -21.61
C ASN A 190 -19.18 36.86 -22.29
N SER A 191 -19.58 38.07 -22.70
CA SER A 191 -18.74 39.00 -23.49
C SER A 191 -17.55 39.59 -22.73
N LYS A 192 -17.67 39.89 -21.42
CA LYS A 192 -16.56 40.41 -20.60
C LYS A 192 -15.58 39.33 -20.14
N THR A 193 -16.07 38.15 -19.74
CA THR A 193 -15.22 37.00 -19.34
C THR A 193 -14.68 36.19 -20.52
N ARG A 194 -15.23 36.38 -21.73
CA ARG A 194 -14.65 35.90 -23.00
C ARG A 194 -13.19 36.30 -23.11
N PHE A 195 -12.87 37.57 -22.84
CA PHE A 195 -11.56 38.12 -23.15
C PHE A 195 -10.41 37.61 -22.27
N THR A 196 -10.67 37.21 -21.02
CA THR A 196 -9.60 36.75 -20.11
C THR A 196 -9.30 35.26 -20.24
N TRP A 197 -10.32 34.42 -20.40
CA TRP A 197 -10.16 32.97 -20.45
C TRP A 197 -10.01 32.42 -21.87
N ALA A 198 -10.67 33.03 -22.87
CA ALA A 198 -10.49 32.59 -24.26
C ALA A 198 -9.06 32.85 -24.76
N LYS A 199 -8.38 33.90 -24.27
CA LYS A 199 -6.96 34.16 -24.55
C LYS A 199 -6.00 33.06 -24.05
N LYS A 200 -6.45 32.22 -23.11
CA LYS A 200 -5.67 31.09 -22.57
C LYS A 200 -5.88 29.80 -23.36
N ILE A 201 -6.86 29.77 -24.26
CA ILE A 201 -7.06 28.66 -25.19
C ILE A 201 -6.08 28.83 -26.33
N SER A 202 -5.29 27.80 -26.59
CA SER A 202 -4.35 27.79 -27.72
C SER A 202 -4.44 26.49 -28.49
N ARG A 203 -4.07 26.53 -29.77
CA ARG A 203 -4.02 25.35 -30.63
C ARG A 203 -3.13 24.27 -30.01
N TYR A 204 -3.50 23.01 -30.25
CA TYR A 204 -2.73 21.85 -29.87
C TYR A 204 -2.33 21.07 -31.12
N ASP A 205 -1.03 21.01 -31.40
CA ASP A 205 -0.47 20.36 -32.59
C ASP A 205 0.21 19.01 -32.25
N GLY A 206 -0.06 18.46 -31.07
CA GLY A 206 0.52 17.20 -30.63
C GLY A 206 -0.18 15.96 -31.18
N LYS A 207 0.54 14.84 -31.19
CA LYS A 207 0.10 13.56 -31.78
C LYS A 207 -0.55 12.59 -30.78
N GLU A 208 -0.52 12.93 -29.49
CA GLU A 208 -1.06 12.11 -28.41
C GLU A 208 -2.57 11.85 -28.57
N PHE A 209 -3.30 12.80 -29.14
CA PHE A 209 -4.76 12.72 -29.32
C PHE A 209 -5.15 12.82 -30.80
N THR A 210 -6.22 12.13 -31.17
CA THR A 210 -6.81 12.22 -32.51
C THR A 210 -7.96 13.22 -32.54
N GLY A 211 -8.00 14.04 -33.59
CA GLY A 211 -9.05 15.02 -33.82
C GLY A 211 -8.54 16.18 -34.66
N ASN A 212 -9.48 16.89 -35.28
CA ASN A 212 -9.18 18.09 -36.06
C ASN A 212 -9.30 19.32 -35.16
N ASN A 213 -8.45 20.33 -35.37
CA ASN A 213 -8.49 21.61 -34.65
C ASN A 213 -8.50 21.44 -33.12
N LEU A 214 -7.66 20.55 -32.61
CA LEU A 214 -7.53 20.35 -31.17
C LEU A 214 -7.05 21.64 -30.49
N LEU A 215 -7.63 21.90 -29.34
CA LEU A 215 -7.35 23.05 -28.49
C LEU A 215 -6.82 22.56 -27.15
N GLY A 216 -6.00 23.38 -26.51
CA GLY A 216 -5.48 23.12 -25.18
C GLY A 216 -5.73 24.30 -24.25
N PHE A 217 -6.07 24.00 -23.00
CA PHE A 217 -6.27 24.97 -21.93
C PHE A 217 -5.44 24.60 -20.69
N PRO A 218 -4.78 25.56 -20.01
CA PRO A 218 -4.01 25.28 -18.80
C PRO A 218 -4.86 24.68 -17.68
N LEU A 219 -4.47 23.49 -17.22
CA LEU A 219 -5.02 22.79 -16.07
C LEU A 219 -4.31 23.30 -14.81
N ARG A 220 -5.04 24.04 -13.98
CA ARG A 220 -4.52 24.65 -12.74
C ARG A 220 -5.05 23.93 -11.50
N LYS A 221 -4.21 23.81 -10.47
CA LYS A 221 -4.60 23.25 -9.16
C LYS A 221 -5.56 24.21 -8.44
N LEU A 222 -6.23 23.69 -7.42
CA LEU A 222 -7.08 24.49 -6.55
C LEU A 222 -6.30 24.93 -5.31
N ASP A 223 -6.55 26.15 -4.84
CA ASP A 223 -6.11 26.60 -3.51
C ASP A 223 -7.12 26.18 -2.42
N SER A 224 -6.82 26.52 -1.16
CA SER A 224 -7.67 26.22 0.01
C SER A 224 -9.06 26.87 -0.07
N SER A 225 -9.24 27.89 -0.91
CA SER A 225 -10.54 28.54 -1.17
C SER A 225 -11.27 27.99 -2.39
N ASN A 226 -10.83 26.83 -2.92
CA ASN A 226 -11.35 26.21 -4.14
C ASN A 226 -11.25 27.10 -5.39
N LYS A 227 -10.30 28.03 -5.43
CA LYS A 227 -10.02 28.85 -6.61
C LYS A 227 -8.84 28.28 -7.39
N THR A 228 -8.91 28.39 -8.70
CA THR A 228 -7.83 27.96 -9.59
C THR A 228 -6.59 28.85 -9.38
N ASN A 229 -5.50 28.26 -8.94
CA ASN A 229 -4.26 28.95 -8.61
C ASN A 229 -3.06 28.34 -9.38
N GLY A 230 -1.97 29.10 -9.49
CA GLY A 230 -0.72 28.67 -10.12
C GLY A 230 -0.48 29.22 -11.53
N PRO A 231 0.70 28.92 -12.10
CA PRO A 231 1.15 29.47 -13.39
C PRO A 231 0.29 28.97 -14.57
N LEU A 232 0.41 29.63 -15.73
CA LEU A 232 -0.23 29.19 -16.98
C LEU A 232 0.57 28.10 -17.72
N ASP A 233 1.86 28.01 -17.40
CA ASP A 233 2.74 26.97 -17.91
C ASP A 233 2.60 25.71 -17.06
N THR A 234 1.46 25.03 -17.23
CA THR A 234 1.06 23.82 -16.51
C THR A 234 0.64 22.72 -17.50
N HIS A 235 0.20 21.59 -16.95
CA HIS A 235 -0.50 20.55 -17.71
C HIS A 235 -1.68 21.15 -18.49
N ARG A 236 -2.05 20.57 -19.63
CA ARG A 236 -3.12 21.13 -20.48
C ARG A 236 -4.24 20.14 -20.67
N ILE A 237 -5.48 20.59 -20.50
CA ILE A 237 -6.68 19.87 -20.95
C ILE A 237 -6.73 20.02 -22.47
N ILE A 238 -6.75 18.89 -23.18
CA ILE A 238 -6.92 18.86 -24.63
C ILE A 238 -8.37 18.52 -24.95
N PHE A 239 -8.97 19.33 -25.81
CA PHE A 239 -10.37 19.20 -26.19
C PHE A 239 -10.59 19.63 -27.64
N GLN A 240 -11.73 19.23 -28.18
CA GLN A 240 -12.25 19.67 -29.47
C GLN A 240 -13.60 20.36 -29.25
N ARG A 241 -13.92 21.35 -30.08
CA ARG A 241 -15.27 21.91 -30.15
C ARG A 241 -16.12 21.08 -31.11
N GLY A 242 -17.22 20.54 -30.60
CA GLY A 242 -18.24 19.82 -31.36
C GLY A 242 -19.22 20.76 -32.05
N LYS A 243 -20.31 20.18 -32.59
CA LYS A 243 -21.49 20.95 -33.01
C LYS A 243 -22.11 21.62 -31.77
N ASP A 244 -22.74 22.78 -31.94
CA ASP A 244 -23.34 23.57 -30.85
C ASP A 244 -22.38 23.99 -29.73
N ASN A 245 -21.08 24.08 -30.05
CA ASN A 245 -20.02 24.50 -29.12
C ASN A 245 -19.84 23.57 -27.90
N GLU A 246 -20.26 22.30 -28.03
CA GLU A 246 -20.00 21.26 -27.04
C GLU A 246 -18.49 21.02 -26.89
N ILE A 247 -18.02 20.84 -25.65
CA ILE A 247 -16.61 20.55 -25.36
C ILE A 247 -16.42 19.04 -25.30
N LEU A 248 -15.78 18.50 -26.33
CA LEU A 248 -15.38 17.10 -26.41
C LEU A 248 -13.97 16.94 -25.86
N VAL A 249 -13.86 16.59 -24.57
CA VAL A 249 -12.56 16.40 -23.91
C VAL A 249 -11.86 15.16 -24.47
N LYS A 250 -10.60 15.31 -24.87
CA LYS A 250 -9.74 14.22 -25.35
C LYS A 250 -8.83 13.67 -24.25
N GLY A 251 -8.40 14.51 -23.31
CA GLY A 251 -7.60 14.10 -22.16
C GLY A 251 -6.72 15.23 -21.63
N VAL A 252 -5.65 14.87 -20.93
CA VAL A 252 -4.66 15.82 -20.39
C VAL A 252 -3.27 15.48 -20.90
N VAL A 253 -2.51 16.49 -21.30
CA VAL A 253 -1.07 16.37 -21.56
C VAL A 253 -0.24 16.98 -20.46
N SER A 254 0.93 16.42 -20.24
CA SER A 254 1.88 16.92 -19.27
C SER A 254 2.49 18.25 -19.71
N LYS A 255 2.87 19.07 -18.72
CA LYS A 255 3.71 20.24 -18.98
C LYS A 255 4.97 19.80 -19.71
N SER A 256 5.26 20.44 -20.84
CA SER A 256 6.49 20.19 -21.59
C SER A 256 7.64 21.04 -21.04
N ARG A 257 8.83 20.44 -20.90
CA ARG A 257 10.07 21.18 -20.57
C ARG A 257 10.60 22.00 -21.75
N ASN A 258 10.19 21.66 -22.97
CA ASN A 258 10.55 22.37 -24.19
C ASN A 258 9.29 22.96 -24.83
N LYS A 259 9.25 24.28 -25.04
CA LYS A 259 8.05 24.98 -25.55
C LYS A 259 7.56 24.45 -26.90
N SER A 260 8.43 23.78 -27.66
CA SER A 260 8.16 23.18 -28.96
C SER A 260 7.63 21.73 -28.90
N SER A 261 7.63 21.09 -27.73
CA SER A 261 7.10 19.72 -27.57
C SER A 261 5.69 19.77 -26.97
N PRO A 262 4.72 19.02 -27.52
CA PRO A 262 3.31 19.09 -27.13
C PRO A 262 2.98 18.45 -25.77
N GLY A 263 3.95 17.91 -25.04
CA GLY A 263 3.73 17.17 -23.79
C GLY A 263 3.30 15.72 -24.03
N LYS A 264 3.36 14.88 -22.99
CA LYS A 264 2.96 13.46 -23.07
C LYS A 264 1.55 13.28 -22.50
N GLN A 265 0.77 12.34 -23.02
CA GLN A 265 -0.52 12.00 -22.44
C GLN A 265 -0.36 11.54 -20.98
N CYS A 266 -1.15 12.16 -20.11
CA CYS A 266 -1.27 11.77 -18.72
C CYS A 266 -2.27 10.61 -18.58
N PRO A 267 -1.89 9.51 -17.91
CA PRO A 267 -2.85 8.48 -17.51
C PRO A 267 -3.99 9.07 -16.70
N LYS A 268 -5.20 8.54 -16.93
CA LYS A 268 -6.33 8.68 -16.01
C LYS A 268 -6.09 7.78 -14.81
N LEU A 269 -6.64 8.17 -13.67
CA LEU A 269 -6.59 7.43 -12.41
C LEU A 269 -8.01 7.08 -11.94
N TRP A 270 -8.17 5.84 -11.50
CA TRP A 270 -9.40 5.34 -10.90
C TRP A 270 -9.13 4.80 -9.50
N ASP A 271 -10.08 5.04 -8.61
CA ASP A 271 -10.11 4.52 -7.25
C ASP A 271 -10.51 3.05 -7.27
N LEU A 272 -9.61 2.15 -6.84
CA LEU A 272 -9.88 0.72 -6.75
C LEU A 272 -10.35 0.29 -5.36
N SER A 273 -10.57 1.23 -4.43
CA SER A 273 -11.16 0.90 -3.13
C SER A 273 -12.51 0.20 -3.39
N PRO A 274 -12.79 -0.94 -2.73
CA PRO A 274 -14.03 -1.66 -2.96
C PRO A 274 -15.23 -0.73 -2.74
N LEU A 275 -16.17 -0.70 -3.70
CA LEU A 275 -17.43 0.07 -3.60
C LEU A 275 -18.29 -0.31 -2.39
N LEU A 276 -17.98 -1.47 -1.79
CA LEU A 276 -18.66 -2.08 -0.64
C LEU A 276 -17.63 -2.42 0.44
N GLU A 277 -16.78 -1.48 0.86
CA GLU A 277 -16.22 -1.58 2.19
C GLU A 277 -17.31 -1.17 3.21
N ILE A 278 -18.28 -2.07 3.42
CA ILE A 278 -18.83 -2.23 4.77
C ILE A 278 -17.77 -3.00 5.57
N THR A 279 -16.58 -2.43 5.70
CA THR A 279 -15.89 -2.63 6.96
C THR A 279 -16.75 -1.88 7.96
N PRO A 280 -17.24 -2.51 9.06
CA PRO A 280 -17.81 -1.72 10.14
C PRO A 280 -16.88 -0.55 10.42
N ASP A 281 -17.43 0.60 10.78
CA ASP A 281 -16.67 1.80 11.09
C ASP A 281 -15.80 1.55 12.35
N VAL A 282 -14.71 0.80 12.17
CA VAL A 282 -13.64 0.59 13.15
C VAL A 282 -12.60 1.72 13.00
N SER A 283 -12.90 2.74 12.18
CA SER A 283 -12.13 3.99 12.19
C SER A 283 -12.25 4.71 13.53
N SER A 284 -13.23 4.34 14.36
CA SER A 284 -13.28 4.75 15.77
C SER A 284 -12.06 4.22 16.54
N PRO A 285 -11.24 5.10 17.15
CA PRO A 285 -10.19 4.73 18.09
C PRO A 285 -10.71 3.87 19.25
N ILE A 286 -12.01 3.95 19.55
CA ILE A 286 -12.67 3.22 20.65
C ILE A 286 -12.84 1.73 20.29
N SER A 287 -13.29 1.42 19.07
CA SER A 287 -13.41 0.02 18.61
C SER A 287 -12.03 -0.62 18.42
N ARG A 288 -11.05 0.16 17.94
CA ARG A 288 -9.63 -0.25 17.88
C ARG A 288 -9.07 -0.55 19.28
N LYS A 289 -9.34 0.32 20.26
CA LYS A 289 -8.88 0.13 21.64
C LYS A 289 -9.54 -1.06 22.32
N ILE A 290 -10.82 -1.36 22.06
CA ILE A 290 -11.52 -2.51 22.66
C ILE A 290 -10.99 -3.84 22.12
N ILE A 291 -10.60 -3.90 20.84
CA ILE A 291 -10.09 -5.12 20.21
C ILE A 291 -8.58 -5.31 20.45
N LEU A 292 -7.79 -4.22 20.45
CA LEU A 292 -6.38 -4.24 20.87
C LEU A 292 -6.21 -4.42 22.40
N ALA A 293 -7.29 -4.22 23.18
CA ALA A 293 -7.31 -4.45 24.64
C ALA A 293 -7.64 -5.90 25.03
N ASN A 294 -7.50 -6.87 24.13
CA ASN A 294 -7.14 -8.22 24.57
C ASN A 294 -5.71 -8.16 25.11
N ASN A 295 -5.59 -7.66 26.34
CA ASN A 295 -4.40 -7.71 27.17
C ASN A 295 -4.15 -9.18 27.50
N ASP A 296 -3.55 -9.92 26.56
CA ASP A 296 -3.09 -11.30 26.75
C ASP A 296 -1.86 -11.37 27.69
N GLY A 297 -1.51 -10.25 28.33
CA GLY A 297 -0.39 -10.08 29.24
C GLY A 297 0.88 -9.57 28.56
N THR A 298 1.89 -9.33 29.38
CA THR A 298 3.25 -9.00 28.96
C THR A 298 4.20 -10.07 29.47
N PHE A 299 5.23 -10.37 28.69
CA PHE A 299 6.34 -11.23 29.06
C PHE A 299 7.59 -10.38 29.20
N THR A 300 8.26 -10.44 30.35
CA THR A 300 9.51 -9.70 30.56
C THR A 300 10.69 -10.53 30.10
N CYS A 301 11.50 -9.98 29.19
CA CYS A 301 12.79 -10.54 28.80
C CYS A 301 13.85 -9.45 28.70
N ALA A 302 15.02 -9.69 29.30
CA ALA A 302 16.13 -8.74 29.30
C ALA A 302 15.73 -7.34 29.80
N LYS A 303 14.89 -7.28 30.84
CA LYS A 303 14.30 -6.05 31.42
C LYS A 303 13.37 -5.27 30.47
N GLN A 304 12.96 -5.87 29.36
CA GLN A 304 11.99 -5.31 28.42
C GLN A 304 10.67 -6.08 28.50
N GLU A 305 9.57 -5.37 28.63
CA GLU A 305 8.22 -5.95 28.56
C GLU A 305 7.83 -6.13 27.09
N LEU A 306 7.46 -7.35 26.74
CA LEU A 306 7.04 -7.74 25.39
C LEU A 306 5.58 -8.16 25.44
N ASN A 307 4.77 -7.68 24.50
CA ASN A 307 3.38 -8.08 24.41
C ASN A 307 3.27 -9.55 23.97
N ILE A 308 2.51 -10.36 24.70
CA ILE A 308 2.37 -11.80 24.42
C ILE A 308 1.71 -12.06 23.07
N SER A 309 0.68 -11.30 22.68
CA SER A 309 0.01 -11.48 21.39
C SER A 309 0.95 -11.16 20.22
N THR A 310 1.85 -10.19 20.39
CA THR A 310 2.92 -9.88 19.43
C THR A 310 3.90 -11.05 19.26
N ILE A 311 4.21 -11.77 20.33
CA ILE A 311 5.09 -12.95 20.27
C ILE A 311 4.35 -14.10 19.57
N LEU A 312 3.13 -14.41 20.01
CA LEU A 312 2.34 -15.53 19.51
C LEU A 312 2.01 -15.43 18.02
N LEU A 313 1.73 -14.21 17.52
CA LEU A 313 1.51 -13.96 16.09
C LEU A 313 2.70 -14.39 15.22
N GLN A 314 3.91 -14.40 15.78
CA GLN A 314 5.14 -14.67 15.05
C GLN A 314 5.62 -16.13 15.10
N VAL A 315 5.05 -16.93 16.00
CA VAL A 315 5.39 -18.35 16.18
C VAL A 315 5.17 -19.16 14.89
N PRO A 316 4.01 -19.12 14.22
CA PRO A 316 3.78 -19.97 13.05
C PRO A 316 4.73 -19.66 11.90
N VAL A 317 5.07 -18.37 11.70
CA VAL A 317 5.97 -17.96 10.62
C VAL A 317 7.39 -18.44 10.88
N GLY A 318 7.90 -18.33 12.10
CA GLY A 318 9.23 -18.83 12.43
C GLY A 318 9.33 -20.35 12.25
N MET A 319 8.31 -21.09 12.68
CA MET A 319 8.22 -22.54 12.49
C MET A 319 8.24 -22.93 11.00
N ILE A 320 7.37 -22.33 10.19
CA ILE A 320 7.29 -22.59 8.74
C ILE A 320 8.63 -22.28 8.05
N GLN A 321 9.33 -21.21 8.45
CA GLN A 321 10.62 -20.86 7.86
C GLN A 321 11.73 -21.81 8.30
N ALA A 322 11.72 -22.29 9.54
CA ALA A 322 12.62 -23.34 10.02
C ALA A 322 12.40 -24.65 9.26
N GLU A 323 11.17 -25.09 9.09
CA GLU A 323 10.82 -26.30 8.33
C GLU A 323 11.28 -26.24 6.86
N LYS A 324 11.17 -25.07 6.23
CA LYS A 324 11.59 -24.85 4.84
C LYS A 324 13.12 -24.77 4.67
N THR A 325 13.87 -24.61 5.76
CA THR A 325 15.32 -24.43 5.70
C THR A 325 16.04 -25.77 5.57
N THR A 326 16.51 -26.08 4.36
CA THR A 326 17.23 -27.35 4.10
C THR A 326 18.67 -27.34 4.59
N LYS A 327 19.31 -26.16 4.67
CA LYS A 327 20.67 -25.96 5.19
C LYS A 327 20.73 -24.63 5.94
N PRO A 328 21.38 -24.58 7.12
CA PRO A 328 21.64 -23.32 7.81
C PRO A 328 22.39 -22.35 6.90
N SER A 329 22.03 -21.07 6.98
CA SER A 329 22.72 -19.98 6.27
C SER A 329 23.50 -19.15 7.27
N ASP A 330 24.71 -18.75 6.90
CA ASP A 330 25.52 -17.80 7.69
C ASP A 330 25.05 -16.33 7.52
N GLU A 331 24.07 -16.10 6.64
CA GLU A 331 23.58 -14.76 6.31
C GLU A 331 22.08 -14.58 6.58
N LYS A 332 21.28 -15.65 6.48
CA LYS A 332 19.81 -15.59 6.55
C LYS A 332 19.23 -16.36 7.73
N TYR A 333 18.13 -15.85 8.26
CA TYR A 333 17.34 -16.58 9.24
C TYR A 333 16.65 -17.80 8.62
N PRO A 334 16.31 -18.81 9.44
CA PRO A 334 16.62 -18.91 10.86
C PRO A 334 18.10 -19.23 11.14
N ILE A 335 18.59 -18.80 12.30
CA ILE A 335 19.94 -19.16 12.78
C ILE A 335 19.88 -20.54 13.40
N LEU A 336 20.85 -21.42 13.10
CA LEU A 336 21.05 -22.66 13.85
C LEU A 336 22.15 -22.44 14.90
N GLN A 337 21.77 -22.35 16.17
CA GLN A 337 22.69 -22.20 17.28
C GLN A 337 22.98 -23.56 17.93
N ASN A 338 24.28 -23.83 18.21
CA ASN A 338 24.77 -25.04 18.87
C ASN A 338 24.29 -26.37 18.21
N ASN A 339 24.01 -26.36 16.90
CA ASN A 339 23.48 -27.52 16.16
C ASN A 339 22.18 -28.14 16.72
N ALA A 340 21.42 -27.40 17.53
CA ALA A 340 20.23 -27.94 18.20
C ALA A 340 19.05 -26.96 18.30
N LEU A 341 19.28 -25.67 18.01
CA LEU A 341 18.31 -24.61 18.27
C LEU A 341 18.15 -23.72 17.04
N TRP A 342 16.97 -23.76 16.41
CA TRP A 342 16.60 -22.81 15.37
C TRP A 342 16.08 -21.52 15.99
N LEU A 343 16.54 -20.37 15.51
CA LEU A 343 16.17 -19.06 16.04
C LEU A 343 15.59 -18.19 14.92
N TRP A 344 14.35 -17.77 15.11
CA TRP A 344 13.66 -16.82 14.24
C TRP A 344 13.48 -15.47 14.93
N PRO A 345 13.85 -14.34 14.31
CA PRO A 345 13.80 -13.03 14.94
C PRO A 345 12.36 -12.57 15.15
N ILE A 346 12.10 -11.90 16.26
CA ILE A 346 10.85 -11.21 16.54
C ILE A 346 10.98 -9.78 16.03
N ARG A 347 9.98 -9.32 15.29
CA ARG A 347 9.82 -7.92 14.92
C ARG A 347 8.85 -7.26 15.88
N LEU A 348 9.28 -6.14 16.46
CA LEU A 348 8.44 -5.35 17.36
C LEU A 348 7.73 -4.25 16.56
N PRO A 349 6.60 -3.73 17.08
CA PRO A 349 5.96 -2.55 16.52
C PRO A 349 6.91 -1.36 16.44
N GLU A 350 6.73 -0.51 15.43
CA GLU A 350 7.55 0.69 15.26
C GLU A 350 7.44 1.59 16.51
N SER A 351 8.60 1.92 17.09
CA SER A 351 8.72 2.78 18.27
C SER A 351 9.14 4.20 17.88
N TYR A 352 8.81 5.19 18.71
CA TYR A 352 9.27 6.58 18.53
C TYR A 352 10.77 6.75 18.83
N ARG A 353 11.35 5.87 19.65
CA ARG A 353 12.79 5.84 19.94
C ARG A 353 13.47 4.89 18.93
N TRP A 354 14.26 5.45 18.02
CA TRP A 354 14.88 4.71 16.91
C TRP A 354 16.17 3.97 17.27
N SER A 355 16.12 3.14 18.32
CA SER A 355 17.25 2.33 18.72
C SER A 355 16.78 1.08 19.46
N LEU A 356 16.79 -0.05 18.76
CA LEU A 356 16.73 -1.37 19.38
C LEU A 356 18.05 -1.67 20.08
N GLU A 357 18.07 -1.63 21.41
CA GLU A 357 19.23 -2.08 22.21
C GLU A 357 19.32 -3.61 22.27
N LYS A 358 18.17 -4.28 22.20
CA LYS A 358 18.04 -5.74 22.30
C LYS A 358 17.34 -6.30 21.07
N LEU A 359 17.74 -7.50 20.68
CA LEU A 359 17.03 -8.32 19.70
C LEU A 359 16.42 -9.51 20.39
N PHE A 360 15.27 -9.95 19.90
CA PHE A 360 14.54 -11.08 20.44
C PHE A 360 14.32 -12.13 19.34
N ALA A 361 14.29 -13.40 19.73
CA ALA A 361 14.04 -14.51 18.83
C ALA A 361 13.20 -15.59 19.50
N ILE A 362 12.36 -16.26 18.72
CA ILE A 362 11.67 -17.49 19.12
C ILE A 362 12.60 -18.65 18.78
N GLY A 363 12.85 -19.50 19.78
CA GLY A 363 13.63 -20.72 19.61
C GLY A 363 12.75 -21.92 19.29
N TYR A 364 13.21 -22.75 18.37
CA TYR A 364 12.60 -24.02 18.01
C TYR A 364 13.60 -25.18 18.10
N SER A 365 13.15 -26.36 18.50
CA SER A 365 13.94 -27.60 18.47
C SER A 365 14.18 -28.05 17.02
N LEU A 366 14.99 -29.10 16.83
CA LEU A 366 15.19 -29.72 15.51
C LEU A 366 13.92 -30.37 14.96
N GLU A 367 12.99 -30.73 15.83
CA GLU A 367 11.63 -31.22 15.51
C GLU A 367 10.61 -30.08 15.38
N PHE A 368 11.09 -28.82 15.30
CA PHE A 368 10.29 -27.61 15.12
C PHE A 368 9.29 -27.30 16.25
N GLN A 369 9.53 -27.84 17.45
CA GLN A 369 8.77 -27.49 18.64
C GLN A 369 9.27 -26.18 19.23
N VAL A 370 8.37 -25.29 19.67
CA VAL A 370 8.75 -24.06 20.37
C VAL A 370 9.42 -24.41 21.69
N VAL A 371 10.66 -23.94 21.91
CA VAL A 371 11.41 -24.21 23.14
C VAL A 371 11.53 -23.01 24.06
N GLY A 372 11.31 -21.80 23.55
CA GLY A 372 11.29 -20.60 24.38
C GLY A 372 11.60 -19.31 23.65
N LEU A 373 11.69 -18.23 24.43
CA LEU A 373 12.08 -16.92 23.96
C LEU A 373 13.56 -16.66 24.27
N PHE A 374 14.25 -16.01 23.35
CA PHE A 374 15.66 -15.69 23.47
C PHE A 374 15.93 -14.22 23.16
N PHE A 375 17.04 -13.69 23.68
CA PHE A 375 17.49 -12.33 23.43
C PHE A 375 19.00 -12.24 23.20
N THR A 376 19.44 -11.12 22.63
CA THR A 376 20.86 -10.75 22.53
C THR A 376 21.00 -9.23 22.48
N ASP A 377 22.21 -8.74 22.72
CA ASP A 377 22.54 -7.32 22.52
C ASP A 377 22.58 -7.00 21.02
N ASN A 378 22.05 -5.84 20.63
CA ASN A 378 22.16 -5.37 19.26
C ASN A 378 23.55 -4.76 19.03
N THR A 379 24.52 -5.60 18.66
CA THR A 379 25.93 -5.22 18.44
C THR A 379 26.30 -5.12 16.95
N ASP A 380 25.33 -5.22 16.04
CA ASP A 380 25.54 -5.30 14.58
C ASP A 380 26.43 -6.49 14.13
N GLU A 381 26.70 -7.44 15.02
CA GLU A 381 27.50 -8.62 14.71
C GLU A 381 26.74 -9.61 13.80
N LYS A 382 27.48 -10.28 12.90
CA LYS A 382 26.96 -11.41 12.12
C LYS A 382 26.82 -12.64 13.03
N ASN A 383 25.74 -13.40 12.88
CA ASN A 383 25.41 -14.56 13.72
C ASN A 383 25.41 -14.25 15.23
N PRO A 384 24.55 -13.31 15.69
CA PRO A 384 24.53 -12.95 17.10
C PRO A 384 24.16 -14.17 17.96
N ARG A 385 24.82 -14.31 19.11
CA ARG A 385 24.55 -15.39 20.05
C ARG A 385 23.38 -15.03 20.93
N PHE A 386 22.36 -15.87 20.94
CA PHE A 386 21.13 -15.66 21.70
C PHE A 386 21.16 -16.40 23.03
N TYR A 387 20.62 -15.74 24.07
CA TYR A 387 20.49 -16.23 25.44
C TYR A 387 19.01 -16.42 25.77
N GLU A 388 18.69 -17.48 26.49
CA GLU A 388 17.31 -17.81 26.88
C GLU A 388 16.76 -16.78 27.88
N CYS A 389 15.56 -16.28 27.63
CA CYS A 389 14.81 -15.47 28.57
C CYS A 389 14.42 -16.33 29.78
N GLY A 390 14.65 -15.86 31.01
CA GLY A 390 14.24 -16.56 32.24
C GLY A 390 15.27 -17.51 32.87
N LYS A 391 16.42 -17.80 32.24
CA LYS A 391 17.47 -18.62 32.88
C LYS A 391 18.23 -17.92 34.03
N ASN A 392 18.07 -16.60 34.16
CA ASN A 392 18.61 -15.80 35.27
C ASN A 392 17.52 -15.11 36.12
N GLU A 393 16.23 -15.34 35.83
CA GLU A 393 15.12 -14.77 36.59
C GLU A 393 14.08 -15.88 36.82
N LEU A 394 14.01 -16.34 38.07
CA LEU A 394 13.04 -17.32 38.55
C LEU A 394 11.61 -16.95 38.14
N SER A 395 11.04 -17.66 37.16
CA SER A 395 9.67 -18.21 37.27
C SER A 395 9.30 -19.06 36.06
N LEU A 396 8.77 -20.24 36.37
CA LEU A 396 8.20 -21.23 35.48
C LEU A 396 7.11 -20.67 34.57
N LEU A 397 7.19 -20.98 33.28
CA LEU A 397 6.04 -21.45 32.51
C LEU A 397 6.52 -22.56 31.56
N ALA A 398 6.05 -23.78 31.82
CA ALA A 398 6.02 -24.84 30.83
C ALA A 398 4.87 -24.51 29.87
N PHE A 399 5.17 -24.48 28.57
CA PHE A 399 4.19 -24.36 27.49
C PHE A 399 3.65 -25.74 27.10
#